data_AF-A0A957EXA4-F1
#
_entry.id   AF-A0A957EXA4-F1
#
_cell.length_a   1.000
_cell.length_b   1.000
_cell.length_c   1.000
_cell.angle_alpha   90.00
_cell.angle_beta   90.00
_cell.angle_gamma   90.00
#
_symmetry.space_group_name_H-M   'P 1'
#
loop_
_entity.id
_entity.type
_entity.pdbx_description
1 polymer ?
#
loop_
_entity_poly.entity_id
_entity_poly.type
_entity_poly.pdbx_seq_one_letter_code
_entity_poly.pdbx_strand_id
1 'polypeptide(L)'
;KELDALISCRERADEMGIKDAKFVKAEYSFDGSWLTFSYATENKKLNINGLRNALSRMFRTQIEMRLVGPRDVAKMLGGYGACGAPRCCSTFITEFSPVSIKMAKEQGISLSPQEITGMCGRLRCCLVFEYDQYVEAKKQLPKRGKRIGTPHGEGKVVDVRPMRDSVLVDVDGEFVEVFRHEFEPLEELEALQKKAEAGCSKHENGGCDCGAQKTAVAADDDNIDISELFDEDE
;
A
#
# COMPACT_ATOMS: atom_id res chain seq x y z
N LYS A 1 -32.43 -19.61 11.72
CA LYS A 1 -31.68 -20.50 12.63
C LYS A 1 -30.54 -19.76 13.33
N GLU A 2 -29.49 -19.33 12.62
CA GLU A 2 -28.36 -18.61 13.25
C GLU A 2 -28.75 -17.26 13.84
N LEU A 3 -29.55 -16.49 13.10
CA LEU A 3 -30.07 -15.20 13.57
C LEU A 3 -30.92 -15.38 14.84
N ASP A 4 -31.84 -16.34 14.83
CA ASP A 4 -32.69 -16.65 15.99
C ASP A 4 -31.83 -17.08 17.19
N ALA A 5 -30.82 -17.92 16.95
CA ALA A 5 -29.91 -18.35 18.00
C ALA A 5 -29.15 -17.18 18.64
N LEU A 6 -28.70 -16.23 17.82
CA LEU A 6 -28.04 -15.01 18.28
C LEU A 6 -28.98 -14.11 19.08
N ILE A 7 -30.24 -13.98 18.66
CA ILE A 7 -31.27 -13.21 19.38
C ILE A 7 -31.51 -13.82 20.76
N SER A 8 -31.79 -15.13 20.84
CA SER A 8 -31.99 -15.80 22.12
C SER A 8 -30.76 -15.77 23.02
N CYS A 9 -29.55 -15.78 22.44
CA CYS A 9 -28.31 -15.59 23.20
C CYS A 9 -28.24 -14.21 23.84
N ARG A 10 -28.62 -13.15 23.11
CA ARG A 10 -28.61 -11.77 23.62
C ARG A 10 -29.66 -11.58 24.71
N GLU A 11 -30.87 -12.08 24.51
CA GLU A 11 -31.94 -12.05 25.51
C GLU A 11 -31.50 -12.75 26.79
N ARG A 12 -30.96 -13.97 26.69
CA ARG A 12 -30.52 -14.72 27.86
C ARG A 12 -29.35 -14.07 28.57
N ALA A 13 -28.44 -13.44 27.83
CA ALA A 13 -27.34 -12.69 28.43
C ALA A 13 -27.84 -11.48 29.22
N ASP A 14 -28.84 -10.76 28.71
CA ASP A 14 -29.45 -9.62 29.39
C ASP A 14 -30.19 -10.03 30.68
N GLU A 15 -30.99 -11.11 30.62
CA GLU A 15 -31.65 -11.70 31.80
C GLU A 15 -30.67 -12.10 32.91
N MET A 16 -29.47 -12.53 32.54
CA MET A 16 -28.39 -12.92 33.46
C MET A 16 -27.50 -11.74 33.89
N GLY A 17 -27.79 -10.52 33.44
CA GLY A 17 -27.06 -9.30 33.81
C GLY A 17 -25.69 -9.14 33.14
N ILE A 18 -25.43 -9.83 32.03
CA ILE A 18 -24.16 -9.78 31.31
C ILE A 18 -24.12 -8.55 30.39
N LYS A 19 -23.70 -7.40 30.93
CA LYS A 19 -23.67 -6.11 30.20
C LYS A 19 -22.33 -5.81 29.51
N ASP A 20 -21.25 -6.42 29.97
CA ASP A 20 -19.88 -6.15 29.49
C ASP A 20 -19.53 -6.89 28.19
N ALA A 21 -20.44 -7.67 27.61
CA ALA A 21 -20.22 -8.43 26.38
C ALA A 21 -21.19 -8.06 25.26
N LYS A 22 -20.66 -8.02 24.04
CA LYS A 22 -21.44 -7.86 22.81
C LYS A 22 -21.35 -9.15 22.00
N PHE A 23 -22.49 -9.81 21.80
CA PHE A 23 -22.60 -10.99 20.96
C PHE A 23 -22.80 -10.59 19.50
N VAL A 24 -21.86 -10.97 18.64
CA VAL A 24 -21.73 -10.44 17.28
C VAL A 24 -22.29 -11.42 16.25
N LYS A 25 -21.96 -12.71 16.37
CA LYS A 25 -22.30 -13.73 15.38
C LYS A 25 -22.60 -15.07 16.06
N ALA A 26 -23.52 -15.84 15.48
CA ALA A 26 -23.74 -17.24 15.79
C ALA A 26 -23.57 -18.05 14.51
N GLU A 27 -22.85 -19.16 14.56
CA GLU A 27 -22.59 -20.03 13.40
C GLU A 27 -22.73 -21.48 13.80
N TYR A 28 -23.44 -22.27 12.99
CA TYR A 28 -23.44 -23.72 13.14
C TYR A 28 -22.24 -24.32 12.41
N SER A 29 -21.67 -25.39 12.97
CA SER A 29 -20.77 -26.25 12.20
C SER A 29 -21.55 -26.89 11.04
N PHE A 30 -20.81 -27.30 10.01
CA PHE A 30 -21.40 -27.87 8.80
C PHE A 30 -22.31 -29.09 9.08
N ASP A 31 -21.90 -29.93 10.03
CA ASP A 31 -22.65 -31.10 10.50
C ASP A 31 -23.70 -30.78 11.58
N GLY A 32 -23.77 -29.52 12.03
CA GLY A 32 -24.69 -29.05 13.06
C GLY A 32 -24.37 -29.54 14.48
N SER A 33 -23.21 -30.17 14.70
CA SER A 33 -22.83 -30.69 16.02
C SER A 33 -22.36 -29.59 16.98
N TRP A 34 -21.86 -28.47 16.47
CA TRP A 34 -21.43 -27.30 17.23
C TRP A 34 -22.22 -26.05 16.83
N LEU A 35 -22.50 -25.21 17.82
CA LEU A 35 -22.99 -23.85 17.65
C LEU A 35 -22.03 -22.90 18.35
N THR A 36 -21.34 -22.08 17.56
CA THR A 36 -20.32 -21.16 18.05
C THR A 36 -20.88 -19.74 18.14
N PHE A 37 -20.86 -19.16 19.33
CA PHE A 37 -21.21 -17.76 19.56
C PHE A 37 -19.94 -16.91 19.66
N SER A 38 -19.76 -15.99 18.72
CA SER A 38 -18.66 -15.02 18.74
C SER A 38 -19.07 -13.77 19.51
N TYR A 39 -18.30 -13.41 20.54
CA TYR A 39 -18.57 -12.25 21.39
C TYR A 39 -17.31 -11.42 21.64
N ALA A 40 -17.49 -10.12 21.87
CA ALA A 40 -16.43 -9.20 22.21
C ALA A 40 -16.68 -8.58 23.58
N THR A 41 -15.63 -8.48 24.39
CA THR A 41 -15.65 -7.81 25.70
C THR A 41 -14.28 -7.20 25.98
N GLU A 42 -14.26 -6.10 26.70
CA GLU A 42 -13.03 -5.53 27.27
C GLU A 42 -12.68 -6.20 28.61
N ASN A 43 -13.67 -6.79 29.27
CA ASN A 43 -13.51 -7.47 30.56
C ASN A 43 -13.07 -8.93 30.36
N LYS A 44 -11.76 -9.17 30.41
CA LYS A 44 -11.19 -10.53 30.30
C LYS A 44 -11.62 -11.50 31.41
N LYS A 45 -12.14 -10.99 32.53
CA LYS A 45 -12.60 -11.81 33.67
C LYS A 45 -14.09 -12.13 33.60
N LEU A 46 -14.78 -11.75 32.53
CA LEU A 46 -16.20 -12.00 32.37
C LEU A 46 -16.49 -13.50 32.40
N ASN A 47 -17.31 -13.93 33.37
CA ASN A 47 -17.73 -15.32 33.49
C ASN A 47 -18.96 -15.59 32.64
N ILE A 48 -18.79 -16.32 31.55
CA ILE A 48 -19.85 -16.71 30.61
C ILE A 48 -20.31 -18.17 30.78
N ASN A 49 -19.79 -18.90 31.78
CA ASN A 49 -20.10 -20.32 31.95
C ASN A 49 -21.59 -20.58 32.22
N GLY A 50 -22.23 -19.70 33.00
CA GLY A 50 -23.66 -19.77 33.27
C GLY A 50 -24.48 -19.62 31.98
N LEU A 51 -24.14 -18.63 31.16
CA LEU A 51 -24.79 -18.40 29.86
C LEU A 51 -24.60 -19.60 28.93
N ARG A 52 -23.36 -20.10 28.79
CA ARG A 52 -23.06 -21.29 27.97
C ARG A 52 -23.94 -22.47 28.37
N ASN A 53 -24.05 -22.75 29.66
CA ASN A 53 -24.86 -23.87 30.17
C ASN A 53 -26.36 -23.66 29.89
N ALA A 54 -26.87 -22.43 29.98
CA ALA A 54 -28.26 -22.13 29.62
C ALA A 54 -28.51 -22.35 28.12
N LEU A 55 -27.60 -21.89 27.26
CA LEU A 55 -27.69 -22.08 25.80
C LEU A 55 -27.59 -23.55 25.39
N SER A 56 -26.73 -24.35 26.05
CA SER A 56 -26.65 -25.80 25.81
C SER A 56 -27.97 -26.53 26.06
N ARG A 57 -28.71 -26.12 27.11
CA ARG A 57 -30.03 -26.69 27.40
C ARG A 57 -31.08 -26.30 26.36
N MET A 58 -30.92 -25.13 25.74
CA MET A 58 -31.86 -24.59 24.75
C MET A 58 -31.66 -25.20 23.36
N PHE A 59 -30.42 -25.26 22.86
CA PHE A 59 -30.15 -25.63 21.46
C PHE A 59 -29.86 -27.10 21.21
N ARG A 60 -29.83 -27.96 22.25
CA ARG A 60 -29.52 -29.41 22.14
C ARG A 60 -28.28 -29.72 21.27
N THR A 61 -27.33 -28.79 21.24
CA THR A 61 -26.12 -28.78 20.41
C THR A 61 -24.94 -28.38 21.30
N GLN A 62 -23.72 -28.77 20.95
CA GLN A 62 -22.55 -28.36 21.71
C GLN A 62 -22.29 -26.86 21.51
N ILE A 63 -22.30 -26.10 22.62
CA ILE A 63 -22.10 -24.64 22.57
C ILE A 63 -20.63 -24.30 22.78
N GLU A 64 -20.05 -23.62 21.80
CA GLU A 64 -18.73 -22.99 21.89
C GLU A 64 -18.91 -21.48 22.02
N MET A 65 -18.18 -20.86 22.95
CA MET A 65 -18.17 -19.41 23.12
C MET A 65 -16.80 -18.90 22.70
N ARG A 66 -16.75 -18.06 21.67
CA ARG A 66 -15.52 -17.55 21.08
C ARG A 66 -15.35 -16.07 21.40
N LEU A 67 -14.32 -15.74 22.18
CA LEU A 67 -13.91 -14.36 22.37
C LEU A 67 -13.19 -13.85 21.11
N VAL A 68 -13.70 -12.76 20.53
CA VAL A 68 -13.13 -12.16 19.33
C VAL A 68 -12.62 -10.75 19.58
N GLY A 69 -11.51 -10.40 18.91
CA GLY A 69 -10.93 -9.06 19.00
C GLY A 69 -11.74 -8.02 18.23
N PRO A 70 -11.48 -6.72 18.46
CA PRO A 70 -12.23 -5.65 17.79
C PRO A 70 -12.07 -5.68 16.26
N ARG A 71 -10.92 -6.14 15.75
CA ARG A 71 -10.69 -6.31 14.31
C ARG A 71 -11.51 -7.46 13.74
N ASP A 72 -11.62 -8.58 14.45
CA ASP A 72 -12.45 -9.71 14.02
C ASP A 72 -13.94 -9.36 14.03
N VAL A 73 -14.39 -8.56 15.01
CA VAL A 73 -15.75 -7.98 14.98
C VAL A 73 -15.97 -7.16 13.72
N ALA A 74 -15.04 -6.26 13.40
CA ALA A 74 -15.13 -5.48 12.17
C ALA A 74 -15.04 -6.36 10.90
N LYS A 75 -14.26 -7.44 10.92
CA LYS A 75 -14.21 -8.42 9.82
C LYS A 75 -15.57 -9.08 9.61
N MET A 76 -16.18 -9.60 10.67
CA MET A 76 -17.48 -10.27 10.64
C MET A 76 -18.62 -9.35 10.21
N LEU A 77 -18.61 -8.09 10.68
CA LEU A 77 -19.64 -7.11 10.32
C LEU A 77 -19.53 -6.64 8.86
N GLY A 78 -18.34 -6.63 8.28
CA GLY A 78 -18.13 -6.16 6.90
C GLY A 78 -18.55 -4.69 6.65
N GLY A 79 -18.42 -4.22 5.42
CA GLY A 79 -18.69 -2.83 5.05
C GLY A 79 -17.42 -2.13 4.56
N TYR A 80 -17.38 -0.80 4.66
CA TYR A 80 -16.37 0.01 3.98
C TYR A 80 -15.26 0.49 4.92
N GLY A 81 -14.05 0.66 4.37
CA GLY A 81 -12.91 1.27 5.02
C GLY A 81 -12.88 2.79 4.83
N ALA A 82 -11.90 3.45 5.46
CA ALA A 82 -11.70 4.89 5.32
C ALA A 82 -11.36 5.32 3.87
N CYS A 83 -10.90 4.39 3.04
CA CYS A 83 -10.65 4.59 1.62
C CYS A 83 -11.90 4.48 0.73
N GLY A 84 -13.08 4.21 1.30
CA GLY A 84 -14.33 4.02 0.54
C GLY A 84 -14.48 2.64 -0.11
N ALA A 85 -13.44 1.80 -0.11
CA ALA A 85 -13.51 0.41 -0.58
C ALA A 85 -14.01 -0.55 0.52
N PRO A 86 -14.51 -1.75 0.19
CA PRO A 86 -14.80 -2.78 1.17
C PRO A 86 -13.60 -3.05 2.09
N ARG A 87 -13.84 -3.32 3.37
CA ARG A 87 -12.75 -3.49 4.34
C ARG A 87 -11.80 -4.61 3.91
N CYS A 88 -10.50 -4.31 3.85
CA CYS A 88 -9.46 -5.27 3.48
C CYS A 88 -9.50 -6.53 4.37
N CYS A 89 -9.83 -6.37 5.65
CA CYS A 89 -9.91 -7.48 6.60
C CYS A 89 -11.08 -8.44 6.38
N SER A 90 -12.11 -8.00 5.66
CA SER A 90 -13.28 -8.80 5.26
C SER A 90 -13.16 -9.39 3.86
N THR A 91 -12.09 -9.05 3.12
CA THR A 91 -11.93 -9.41 1.71
C THR A 91 -10.69 -10.28 1.53
N PHE A 92 -9.49 -9.68 1.54
CA PHE A 92 -8.25 -10.39 1.19
C PHE A 92 -7.21 -10.46 2.32
N ILE A 93 -7.26 -9.56 3.31
CA ILE A 93 -6.34 -9.57 4.48
C ILE A 93 -7.02 -10.26 5.66
N THR A 94 -7.27 -11.57 5.55
CA THR A 94 -8.02 -12.30 6.57
C THR A 94 -7.19 -12.72 7.78
N GLU A 95 -5.87 -12.71 7.65
CA GLU A 95 -4.88 -12.99 8.69
C GLU A 95 -4.08 -11.72 9.03
N PHE A 96 -3.75 -11.55 10.31
CA PHE A 96 -3.25 -10.27 10.80
C PHE A 96 -1.84 -10.37 11.37
N SER A 97 -0.89 -9.80 10.64
CA SER A 97 0.42 -9.46 11.17
C SER A 97 0.34 -8.24 12.10
N PRO A 98 1.21 -8.15 13.13
CA PRO A 98 1.34 -6.95 13.94
C PRO A 98 1.65 -5.72 13.07
N VAL A 99 0.86 -4.66 13.25
CA VAL A 99 1.06 -3.39 12.55
C VAL A 99 1.78 -2.42 13.47
N SER A 100 2.75 -1.68 12.94
CA SER A 100 3.54 -0.72 13.70
C SER A 100 3.39 0.71 13.16
N ILE A 101 3.59 1.71 14.04
CA ILE A 101 3.60 3.13 13.65
C ILE A 101 4.73 3.43 12.66
N LYS A 102 5.84 2.66 12.70
CA LYS A 102 6.95 2.78 11.75
C LYS A 102 6.47 2.59 10.30
N MET A 103 5.53 1.67 10.06
CA MET A 103 4.99 1.43 8.72
C MET A 103 4.28 2.67 8.17
N ALA A 104 3.47 3.37 8.99
CA ALA A 104 2.84 4.62 8.60
C ALA A 104 3.86 5.73 8.28
N LYS A 105 4.93 5.84 9.09
CA LYS A 105 6.02 6.78 8.83
C LYS A 105 6.71 6.49 7.50
N GLU A 106 6.97 5.21 7.21
CA GLU A 106 7.59 4.80 5.96
C GLU A 106 6.69 5.10 4.75
N GLN A 107 5.37 5.03 4.91
CA GLN A 107 4.43 5.38 3.85
C GLN A 107 4.18 6.89 3.71
N GLY A 108 4.79 7.72 4.58
CA GLY A 108 4.58 9.17 4.57
C GLY A 108 3.18 9.59 5.02
N ILE A 109 2.45 8.70 5.71
CA ILE A 109 1.11 8.98 6.24
C ILE A 109 1.26 9.76 7.54
N SER A 110 0.45 10.80 7.73
CA SER A 110 0.45 11.57 8.96
C SER A 110 0.02 10.69 10.14
N LEU A 111 0.66 10.90 11.30
CA LEU A 111 0.49 10.06 12.49
C LEU A 111 -0.77 10.42 13.30
N SER A 112 -1.68 11.19 12.72
CA SER A 112 -2.96 11.51 13.34
C SER A 112 -3.78 10.21 13.51
N PRO A 113 -4.49 10.03 14.65
CA PRO A 113 -5.28 8.81 14.86
C PRO A 113 -6.30 8.55 13.75
N GLN A 114 -6.89 9.60 13.16
CA GLN A 114 -7.89 9.48 12.10
C GLN A 114 -7.29 8.87 10.82
N GLU A 115 -6.03 9.16 10.51
CA GLU A 115 -5.34 8.70 9.30
C GLU A 115 -4.72 7.31 9.42
N ILE A 116 -4.28 6.89 10.61
CA ILE A 116 -3.62 5.58 10.79
C ILE A 116 -4.52 4.52 11.42
N THR A 117 -5.66 4.91 12.01
CA THR A 117 -6.58 3.98 12.67
C THR A 117 -7.67 3.54 11.69
N GLY A 118 -8.00 2.25 11.72
CA GLY A 118 -9.13 1.69 10.98
C GLY A 118 -10.42 1.75 11.78
N MET A 119 -11.55 1.45 11.13
CA MET A 119 -12.88 1.43 11.76
C MET A 119 -12.99 0.48 12.97
N CYS A 120 -12.06 -0.48 13.09
CA CYS A 120 -11.96 -1.39 14.22
C CYS A 120 -11.24 -0.79 15.45
N GLY A 121 -10.84 0.49 15.43
CA GLY A 121 -10.10 1.13 16.53
C GLY A 121 -8.66 0.64 16.70
N ARG A 122 -8.12 -0.10 15.73
CA ARG A 122 -6.71 -0.52 15.66
C ARG A 122 -6.05 0.09 14.43
N LEU A 123 -4.72 0.08 14.38
CA LEU A 123 -3.98 0.52 13.18
C LEU A 123 -4.50 -0.17 11.91
N ARG A 124 -4.52 0.54 10.79
CA ARG A 124 -5.02 0.03 9.51
C ARG A 124 -4.17 -1.16 9.04
N CYS A 125 -4.82 -2.21 8.55
CA CYS A 125 -4.14 -3.41 8.05
C CYS A 125 -3.46 -3.18 6.69
N CYS A 126 -3.90 -2.20 5.90
CA CYS A 126 -3.22 -1.81 4.66
C CYS A 126 -1.79 -1.30 4.91
N LEU A 127 -1.51 -0.73 6.09
CA LEU A 127 -0.17 -0.25 6.43
C LEU A 127 0.88 -1.36 6.39
N VAL A 128 0.55 -2.58 6.83
CA VAL A 128 1.49 -3.71 6.71
C VAL A 128 1.46 -4.32 5.31
N PHE A 129 0.29 -4.40 4.69
CA PHE A 129 0.13 -4.97 3.35
C PHE A 129 0.93 -4.23 2.28
N GLU A 130 0.96 -2.90 2.33
CA GLU A 130 1.65 -2.06 1.35
C GLU A 130 3.10 -1.78 1.76
N TYR A 131 3.52 -2.14 2.97
CA TYR A 131 4.80 -1.71 3.54
C TYR A 131 6.01 -2.09 2.67
N ASP A 132 6.10 -3.36 2.27
CA ASP A 132 7.25 -3.84 1.51
C ASP A 132 7.34 -3.15 0.15
N GLN A 133 6.19 -2.95 -0.53
CA GLN A 133 6.13 -2.21 -1.80
C GLN A 133 6.63 -0.77 -1.65
N TYR A 134 6.25 -0.07 -0.58
CA TYR A 134 6.75 1.28 -0.31
C TYR A 134 8.25 1.30 -0.04
N VAL A 135 8.76 0.34 0.74
CA VAL A 135 10.20 0.24 1.05
C VAL A 135 11.00 -0.03 -0.22
N GLU A 136 10.53 -0.93 -1.08
CA GLU A 136 11.20 -1.25 -2.34
C GLU A 136 11.17 -0.09 -3.32
N ALA A 137 10.01 0.53 -3.54
CA ALA A 137 9.88 1.69 -4.43
C ALA A 137 10.75 2.87 -3.96
N LYS A 138 10.82 3.13 -2.65
CA LYS A 138 11.68 4.19 -2.11
C LYS A 138 13.17 3.97 -2.31
N LYS A 139 13.64 2.71 -2.36
CA LYS A 139 15.07 2.44 -2.62
C LYS A 139 15.49 2.89 -4.01
N GLN A 140 14.54 2.94 -4.93
CA GLN A 140 14.77 3.27 -6.33
C GLN A 140 14.60 4.76 -6.65
N LEU A 141 14.04 5.54 -5.72
CA LEU A 141 13.77 6.96 -5.89
C LEU A 141 14.78 7.81 -5.09
N PRO A 142 15.14 9.00 -5.59
CA PRO A 142 16.03 9.90 -4.87
C PRO A 142 15.37 10.40 -3.58
N LYS A 143 16.19 10.67 -2.56
CA LYS A 143 15.71 11.22 -1.28
C LYS A 143 15.28 12.68 -1.47
N ARG A 144 14.27 13.10 -0.68
CA ARG A 144 13.89 14.52 -0.58
C ARG A 144 15.12 15.38 -0.29
N GLY A 145 15.23 16.49 -1.03
CA GLY A 145 16.32 17.45 -0.96
C GLY A 145 17.51 17.18 -1.88
N LYS A 146 17.60 16.00 -2.52
CA LYS A 146 18.65 15.72 -3.52
C LYS A 146 18.40 16.54 -4.79
N ARG A 147 19.47 16.99 -5.45
CA ARG A 147 19.40 17.56 -6.80
C ARG A 147 19.47 16.45 -7.84
N ILE A 148 18.64 16.54 -8.87
CA ILE A 148 18.59 15.60 -10.00
C ILE A 148 18.48 16.35 -11.31
N GLY A 149 18.99 15.75 -12.38
CA GLY A 149 18.82 16.27 -13.74
C GLY A 149 17.49 15.79 -14.27
N THR A 150 16.69 16.70 -14.80
CA THR A 150 15.38 16.40 -15.39
C THR A 150 15.33 16.95 -16.82
N PRO A 151 14.34 16.54 -17.65
CA PRO A 151 14.17 17.09 -18.99
C PRO A 151 13.91 18.61 -18.99
N HIS A 152 13.49 19.16 -17.85
CA HIS A 152 13.19 20.58 -17.65
C HIS A 152 14.37 21.37 -17.06
N GLY A 153 15.52 20.72 -16.83
CA GLY A 153 16.69 21.31 -16.19
C GLY A 153 17.03 20.65 -14.85
N GLU A 154 18.04 21.18 -14.17
CA GLU A 154 18.39 20.72 -12.83
C GLU A 154 17.38 21.20 -11.80
N GLY A 155 16.94 20.30 -10.93
CA GLY A 155 15.99 20.67 -9.89
C GLY A 155 16.22 19.92 -8.59
N LYS A 156 15.57 20.42 -7.52
CA LYS A 156 15.66 19.84 -6.19
C LYS A 156 14.39 19.04 -5.89
N VAL A 157 14.56 17.80 -5.43
CA VAL A 157 13.43 16.94 -5.04
C VAL A 157 12.74 17.52 -3.80
N VAL A 158 11.47 17.89 -3.93
CA VAL A 158 10.62 18.41 -2.85
C VAL A 158 9.86 17.27 -2.19
N ASP A 159 9.28 16.40 -3.02
CA ASP A 159 8.48 15.27 -2.57
C ASP A 159 8.75 14.02 -3.39
N VAL A 160 8.50 12.85 -2.81
CA VAL A 160 8.71 11.54 -3.43
C VAL A 160 7.39 10.79 -3.38
N ARG A 161 6.98 10.22 -4.52
CA ARG A 161 5.71 9.50 -4.67
C ARG A 161 5.98 8.05 -5.07
N PRO A 162 6.30 7.16 -4.10
CA PRO A 162 6.74 5.79 -4.39
C PRO A 162 5.73 4.99 -5.23
N MET A 163 4.43 5.11 -4.94
CA MET A 163 3.39 4.35 -5.65
C MET A 163 3.11 4.86 -7.07
N ARG A 164 3.59 6.05 -7.44
CA ARG A 164 3.51 6.58 -8.82
C ARG A 164 4.84 6.47 -9.57
N ASP A 165 5.88 5.94 -8.91
CA ASP A 165 7.26 5.92 -9.42
C ASP A 165 7.71 7.29 -9.96
N SER A 166 7.36 8.35 -9.22
CA SER A 166 7.61 9.74 -9.58
C SER A 166 8.12 10.57 -8.41
N VAL A 167 8.73 11.71 -8.72
CA VAL A 167 9.20 12.70 -7.75
C VAL A 167 8.69 14.09 -8.15
N LEU A 168 8.39 14.91 -7.15
CA LEU A 168 8.08 16.31 -7.35
C LEU A 168 9.37 17.10 -7.21
N VAL A 169 9.74 17.83 -8.24
CA VAL A 169 11.00 18.57 -8.35
C VAL A 169 10.69 20.05 -8.46
N ASP A 170 11.42 20.87 -7.71
CA ASP A 170 11.46 22.33 -7.86
C ASP A 170 12.57 22.69 -8.84
N VAL A 171 12.17 23.18 -10.01
CA VAL A 171 13.04 23.70 -11.06
C VAL A 171 12.81 25.21 -11.13
N ASP A 172 13.75 25.98 -10.62
CA ASP A 172 13.72 27.45 -10.60
C ASP A 172 12.40 28.09 -10.12
N GLY A 173 11.71 27.46 -9.16
CA GLY A 173 10.45 27.93 -8.57
C GLY A 173 9.20 27.29 -9.16
N GLU A 174 9.32 26.48 -10.21
CA GLU A 174 8.23 25.69 -10.78
C GLU A 174 8.28 24.24 -10.27
N PHE A 175 7.14 23.76 -9.77
CA PHE A 175 7.00 22.39 -9.28
C PHE A 175 6.55 21.47 -10.40
N VAL A 176 7.46 20.60 -10.87
CA VAL A 176 7.20 19.64 -11.95
C VAL A 176 7.27 18.22 -11.39
N GLU A 177 6.29 17.38 -11.77
CA GLU A 177 6.33 15.95 -11.48
C GLU A 177 7.12 15.24 -12.58
N VAL A 178 8.15 14.49 -12.18
CA VAL A 178 9.05 13.78 -13.09
C VAL A 178 9.05 12.31 -12.73
N PHE A 179 8.88 11.44 -13.73
CA PHE A 179 8.89 9.99 -13.54
C PHE A 179 10.32 9.46 -13.46
N ARG A 180 10.46 8.29 -12.85
CA ARG A 180 11.75 7.64 -12.63
C ARG A 180 12.64 7.52 -13.88
N HIS A 181 12.06 7.21 -15.02
CA HIS A 181 12.80 6.99 -16.26
C HIS A 181 13.27 8.28 -16.94
N GLU A 182 12.81 9.43 -16.46
CA GLU A 182 13.06 10.74 -17.08
C GLU A 182 14.17 11.52 -16.37
N PHE A 183 14.56 11.11 -15.16
CA PHE A 183 15.61 11.79 -14.40
C PHE A 183 16.86 10.93 -14.26
N GLU A 184 18.01 11.60 -14.27
CA GLU A 184 19.30 10.99 -13.98
C GLU A 184 19.86 11.57 -12.66
N PRO A 185 20.42 10.73 -11.78
CA PRO A 185 21.15 11.22 -10.62
C PRO A 185 22.28 12.16 -11.05
N LEU A 186 22.39 13.35 -10.41
CA LEU A 186 23.47 14.30 -10.74
C LEU A 186 24.87 13.69 -10.62
N GLU A 187 25.08 12.78 -9.68
CA GLU A 187 26.35 12.07 -9.51
C GLU A 187 26.73 11.22 -10.74
N GLU A 188 25.74 10.67 -11.45
CA GLU A 188 25.94 9.93 -12.69
C GLU A 188 26.17 10.89 -13.86
N LEU A 189 25.43 12.01 -13.92
CA LEU A 189 25.66 13.08 -14.90
C LEU A 189 27.06 13.70 -14.77
N GLU A 190 27.48 14.07 -13.56
CA GLU A 190 28.81 14.60 -13.26
C GLU A 190 29.90 13.56 -13.57
N ALA A 191 29.67 12.27 -13.28
CA ALA A 191 30.61 11.21 -13.62
C ALA A 191 30.72 10.98 -15.14
N LEU A 192 29.61 11.09 -15.88
CA LEU A 192 29.59 11.01 -17.35
C LEU A 192 30.26 12.22 -17.98
N GLN A 193 29.97 13.43 -17.49
CA GLN A 193 30.64 14.67 -17.91
C GLN A 193 32.13 14.60 -17.65
N LYS A 194 32.55 14.17 -16.45
CA LYS A 194 33.97 14.01 -16.12
C LYS A 194 34.67 12.95 -16.97
N LYS A 195 33.98 11.86 -17.35
CA LYS A 195 34.49 10.86 -18.31
C LYS A 195 34.61 11.43 -19.73
N ALA A 196 33.67 12.28 -20.15
CA ALA A 196 33.71 12.96 -21.44
C ALA A 196 34.83 14.01 -21.49
N GLU A 197 35.02 14.79 -20.42
CA GLU A 197 36.06 15.81 -20.27
C GLU A 197 37.46 15.22 -20.12
N ALA A 198 37.59 14.01 -19.55
CA ALA A 198 38.90 13.36 -19.36
C ALA A 198 39.65 13.06 -20.67
N GLY A 199 38.99 13.10 -21.82
CA GLY A 199 39.60 12.94 -23.14
C GLY A 199 40.19 11.53 -23.41
N CYS A 200 40.13 11.07 -24.67
CA CYS A 200 40.86 9.86 -25.07
C CYS A 200 42.37 10.16 -24.95
N SER A 201 43.08 9.45 -24.08
CA SER A 201 44.54 9.45 -24.10
C SER A 201 45.00 8.85 -25.43
N LYS A 202 45.27 9.69 -26.43
CA LYS A 202 45.89 9.25 -27.67
C LYS A 202 47.23 8.60 -27.32
N HIS A 203 47.31 7.28 -27.46
CA HIS A 203 48.60 6.62 -27.54
C HIS A 203 49.26 6.97 -28.88
N GLU A 204 50.58 7.25 -28.87
CA GLU A 204 51.35 7.67 -30.06
C GLU A 204 51.35 6.64 -31.21
N ASN A 205 50.88 5.41 -30.98
CA ASN A 205 50.69 4.41 -32.02
C ASN A 205 49.22 3.93 -32.06
N GLY A 206 48.42 4.63 -32.87
CA GLY A 206 47.35 4.05 -33.69
C GLY A 206 46.31 3.16 -33.00
N GLY A 207 45.23 3.78 -32.53
CA GLY A 207 43.96 3.12 -32.20
C GLY A 207 43.31 3.75 -30.98
N CYS A 208 42.34 4.65 -31.18
CA CYS A 208 41.48 5.12 -30.08
C CYS A 208 40.24 4.21 -30.05
N ASP A 209 40.12 3.42 -28.99
CA ASP A 209 39.03 2.45 -28.76
C ASP A 209 37.80 3.09 -28.09
N CYS A 210 37.69 4.43 -28.11
CA CYS A 210 36.62 5.16 -27.44
C CYS A 210 35.30 5.23 -28.23
N GLY A 211 35.18 4.49 -29.34
CA GLY A 211 33.96 4.45 -30.17
C GLY A 211 33.66 5.72 -30.97
N ALA A 212 34.48 6.77 -30.88
CA ALA A 212 34.37 7.96 -31.74
C ALA A 212 34.92 7.68 -33.14
N GLN A 213 34.28 6.80 -33.91
CA GLN A 213 34.47 6.81 -35.35
C GLN A 213 33.82 8.09 -35.87
N LYS A 214 34.64 9.03 -36.32
CA LYS A 214 34.18 10.17 -37.12
C LYS A 214 33.53 9.64 -38.39
N THR A 215 32.21 9.54 -38.43
CA THR A 215 31.49 9.70 -39.69
C THR A 215 31.60 11.17 -40.05
N ALA A 216 32.65 11.52 -40.79
CA ALA A 216 32.66 12.72 -41.60
C ALA A 216 31.63 12.49 -42.71
N VAL A 217 30.38 12.89 -42.48
CA VAL A 217 29.45 13.11 -43.59
C VAL A 217 29.86 14.46 -44.17
N ALA A 218 30.47 14.40 -45.35
CA ALA A 218 30.70 15.56 -46.17
C ALA A 218 29.35 16.25 -46.44
N ALA A 219 29.35 17.57 -46.35
CA ALA A 219 28.26 18.37 -46.87
C ALA A 219 28.22 18.18 -48.39
N ASP A 220 27.21 17.46 -48.88
CA ASP A 220 26.71 17.60 -50.23
C ASP A 220 25.29 18.17 -50.11
N ASP A 221 25.13 19.39 -50.63
CA ASP A 221 23.85 20.06 -50.85
C ASP A 221 23.04 19.20 -51.82
N ASP A 222 21.98 18.54 -51.34
CA ASP A 222 20.87 18.12 -52.20
C ASP A 222 19.55 18.47 -51.53
N ASN A 223 18.90 19.44 -52.16
CA ASN A 223 17.60 20.00 -51.87
C ASN A 223 16.53 18.90 -52.07
N ILE A 224 15.94 18.39 -51.00
CA ILE A 224 14.77 17.51 -51.10
C ILE A 224 13.51 18.38 -51.02
N ASP A 225 12.91 18.58 -52.19
CA ASP A 225 11.61 19.21 -52.40
C ASP A 225 10.51 18.34 -51.79
N ILE A 226 9.70 18.90 -50.88
CA ILE A 226 8.71 18.19 -50.06
C ILE A 226 7.34 18.19 -50.77
N SER A 227 7.33 18.16 -52.11
CA SER A 227 6.10 18.28 -52.92
C SER A 227 5.53 16.96 -53.46
N GLU A 228 6.06 15.79 -53.09
CA GLU A 228 5.55 14.49 -53.61
C GLU A 228 5.02 13.50 -52.55
N LEU A 229 4.67 13.94 -51.33
CA LEU A 229 4.09 13.04 -50.30
C LEU A 229 2.59 13.17 -50.07
N PHE A 230 1.91 13.96 -50.90
CA PHE A 230 0.45 14.03 -50.93
C PHE A 230 0.00 14.12 -52.38
N ASP A 231 -0.29 12.99 -53.00
CA ASP A 231 -1.43 12.87 -53.91
C ASP A 231 -1.68 11.39 -54.25
N GLU A 232 -2.96 11.02 -54.06
CA GLU A 232 -3.73 9.98 -54.78
C GLU A 232 -3.38 8.49 -54.52
N ASP A 233 -4.30 7.56 -54.30
CA ASP A 233 -5.77 7.60 -54.28
C ASP A 233 -6.34 6.22 -53.85
N GLU A 234 -7.64 6.25 -53.54
CA GLU A 234 -8.64 5.16 -53.47
C GLU A 234 -8.70 4.18 -52.29
#